data_AF-A0A4Z0GIE5-F1
#
_entry.id   AF-A0A4Z0GIE5-F1
#
_cell.length_a   1.000
_cell.length_b   1.000
_cell.length_c   1.000
_cell.angle_alpha   90.00
_cell.angle_beta   90.00
_cell.angle_gamma   90.00
#
_symmetry.space_group_name_H-M   'P 1'
#
loop_
_entity.id
_entity.type
_entity.pdbx_description
1 polymer ?
#
loop_
_entity_poly.entity_id
_entity_poly.type
_entity_poly.pdbx_seq_one_letter_code
_entity_poly.pdbx_strand_id
1 'polypeptide(L)'
;MLVAERTDGTRISLISGNIPKDLLCQLRKRESFYCPVCHSPVLMKLGTKKKWHFSHHPLHRCQIETEAESELHLSGKEALYLWTKAHGLSSDLERYLPDIRQRPDILLRGIQPTALEFQCSTISVDLMTKRTHGYQNAGILPVWILGGHRQRRAGPYLKLAGFEPLAIRSSARIASVFHPLSSSYSVAYFYPYENKISIAANLHPISKTLFIAGEMNLSTERTNPYQLLFPHTHPNYEKLKAVWLHAKKKRRLHQSIRPNREEYWLRVQAYLLQKNFSFFPSFVGLPNEHFIHFENTPFIWQMWIYLALCMGSPNLWHTPRELIVGAKERGGEIVFARRQLPLCPKRTSEGIVTIYLNQLVLLEFVQREKGFYRLTEQAKEKHTMQYLLQEDRIIMNQLEQLGNPAEY
;
A
#
# COMPACT_ATOMS: atom_id res chain seq x y z
N MET A 1 -22.03 4.36 -15.48
CA MET A 1 -21.38 5.68 -15.65
C MET A 1 -22.40 6.76 -15.36
N LEU A 2 -21.96 7.91 -14.87
CA LEU A 2 -22.79 9.05 -14.46
C LEU A 2 -22.80 10.18 -15.49
N VAL A 3 -21.93 10.12 -16.50
CA VAL A 3 -21.82 11.11 -17.58
C VAL A 3 -22.00 10.45 -18.94
N ALA A 4 -22.66 11.15 -19.87
CA ALA A 4 -22.78 10.78 -21.27
C ALA A 4 -22.64 12.00 -22.19
N GLU A 5 -22.50 11.77 -23.49
CA GLU A 5 -22.55 12.79 -24.54
C GLU A 5 -23.92 12.78 -25.23
N ARG A 6 -24.43 13.96 -25.56
CA ARG A 6 -25.65 14.18 -26.34
C ARG A 6 -25.32 14.19 -27.83
N THR A 7 -26.34 14.19 -28.68
CA THR A 7 -26.20 14.22 -30.16
C THR A 7 -25.43 15.44 -30.66
N ASP A 8 -25.50 16.57 -29.95
CA ASP A 8 -24.79 17.81 -30.26
C ASP A 8 -23.33 17.83 -29.74
N GLY A 9 -22.85 16.72 -29.16
CA GLY A 9 -21.52 16.61 -28.56
C GLY A 9 -21.40 17.23 -27.16
N THR A 10 -22.46 17.86 -26.64
CA THR A 10 -22.46 18.39 -25.26
C THR A 10 -22.55 17.28 -24.24
N ARG A 11 -21.98 17.50 -23.05
CA ARG A 11 -21.97 16.51 -21.98
C ARG A 11 -23.13 16.70 -21.03
N ILE A 12 -23.77 15.59 -20.67
CA ILE A 12 -24.80 15.52 -19.65
C ILE A 12 -24.32 14.70 -18.46
N SER A 13 -24.51 15.23 -17.26
CA SER A 13 -24.24 14.54 -16.00
C SER A 13 -25.56 14.30 -15.28
N LEU A 14 -25.74 13.10 -14.73
CA LEU A 14 -26.91 12.79 -13.89
C LEU A 14 -26.78 13.34 -12.46
N ILE A 15 -25.62 13.92 -12.13
CA ILE A 15 -25.31 14.48 -10.80
C ILE A 15 -25.19 16.00 -10.86
N SER A 16 -24.48 16.52 -11.87
CA SER A 16 -24.20 17.95 -11.95
C SER A 16 -25.46 18.73 -12.35
N GLY A 17 -25.80 19.76 -11.59
CA GLY A 17 -26.88 20.71 -11.92
C GLY A 17 -28.26 20.39 -11.34
N ASN A 18 -28.41 19.38 -10.48
CA ASN A 18 -29.68 19.03 -9.80
C ASN A 18 -30.87 18.94 -10.77
N ILE A 19 -30.68 18.30 -11.93
CA ILE A 19 -31.70 18.20 -12.97
C ILE A 19 -32.89 17.37 -12.44
N PRO A 20 -34.12 17.92 -12.42
CA PRO A 20 -35.29 17.18 -11.96
C PRO A 20 -35.55 15.91 -12.78
N LYS A 21 -36.08 14.88 -12.12
CA LYS A 21 -36.38 13.59 -12.76
C LYS A 21 -37.26 13.74 -14.01
N ASP A 22 -38.24 14.62 -13.96
CA ASP A 22 -39.20 14.81 -15.05
C ASP A 22 -38.51 15.36 -16.31
N LEU A 23 -37.56 16.27 -16.14
CA LEU A 23 -36.76 16.79 -17.25
C LEU A 23 -35.85 15.71 -17.83
N LEU A 24 -35.20 14.89 -16.99
CA LEU A 24 -34.44 13.73 -17.47
C LEU A 24 -35.31 12.71 -18.21
N CYS A 25 -36.53 12.47 -17.75
CA CYS A 25 -37.51 11.61 -18.42
C CYS A 25 -37.92 12.17 -19.79
N GLN A 26 -38.09 13.49 -19.91
CA GLN A 26 -38.38 14.15 -21.18
C GLN A 26 -37.19 14.07 -22.13
N LEU A 27 -35.97 14.39 -21.65
CA LEU A 27 -34.73 14.26 -22.42
C LEU A 27 -34.53 12.83 -22.95
N ARG A 28 -34.76 11.82 -22.10
CA ARG A 28 -34.67 10.41 -22.49
C ARG A 28 -35.60 10.00 -23.63
N LYS A 29 -36.75 10.68 -23.79
CA LYS A 29 -37.68 10.42 -24.88
C LYS A 29 -37.32 11.15 -26.17
N ARG A 30 -36.60 12.28 -26.07
CA ARG A 30 -36.33 13.20 -27.18
C ARG A 30 -34.94 13.02 -27.78
N GLU A 31 -33.99 12.51 -27.01
CA GLU A 31 -32.58 12.50 -27.38
C GLU A 31 -31.95 11.13 -27.20
N SER A 32 -30.88 10.92 -27.97
CA SER A 32 -29.99 9.78 -27.82
C SER A 32 -28.74 10.19 -27.04
N PHE A 33 -28.19 9.25 -26.27
CA PHE A 33 -26.99 9.45 -25.47
C PHE A 33 -25.90 8.50 -25.93
N TYR A 34 -24.67 8.96 -25.86
CA TYR A 34 -23.50 8.24 -26.33
C TYR A 34 -22.43 8.18 -25.25
N CYS A 35 -21.66 7.10 -25.27
CA CYS A 35 -20.50 6.96 -24.40
C CYS A 35 -19.41 7.97 -24.80
N PRO A 36 -18.88 8.79 -23.88
CA PRO A 36 -17.82 9.78 -24.17
C PRO A 36 -16.45 9.19 -24.56
N VAL A 37 -16.37 7.87 -24.70
CA VAL A 37 -15.12 7.13 -24.92
C VAL A 37 -15.16 6.36 -26.23
N CYS A 38 -16.19 5.53 -26.43
CA CYS A 38 -16.34 4.73 -27.64
C CYS A 38 -17.42 5.25 -28.59
N HIS A 39 -18.10 6.34 -28.22
CA HIS A 39 -19.20 6.96 -28.96
C HIS A 39 -20.37 6.01 -29.31
N SER A 40 -20.43 4.84 -28.67
CA SER A 40 -21.53 3.90 -28.85
C SER A 40 -22.77 4.36 -28.05
N PRO A 41 -23.99 4.07 -28.52
CA PRO A 41 -25.22 4.43 -27.81
C PRO A 41 -25.27 3.84 -26.39
N VAL A 42 -25.76 4.64 -25.44
CA VAL A 42 -25.97 4.24 -24.04
C VAL A 42 -27.41 4.52 -23.59
N LEU A 43 -27.91 3.69 -22.69
CA LEU A 43 -29.27 3.80 -22.15
C LEU A 43 -29.26 4.58 -20.84
N MET A 44 -30.07 5.64 -20.75
CA MET A 44 -30.33 6.38 -19.51
C MET A 44 -31.32 5.61 -18.62
N LYS A 45 -30.82 5.06 -17.51
CA LYS A 45 -31.61 4.29 -16.54
C LYS A 45 -32.01 5.17 -15.37
N LEU A 46 -33.30 5.53 -15.32
CA LEU A 46 -33.92 6.37 -14.28
C LEU A 46 -34.82 5.54 -13.35
N GLY A 47 -34.28 4.43 -12.83
CA GLY A 47 -35.01 3.52 -11.95
C GLY A 47 -35.39 4.14 -10.61
N THR A 48 -36.29 3.49 -9.87
CA THR A 48 -36.69 3.90 -8.51
C THR A 48 -35.85 3.23 -7.42
N LYS A 49 -35.33 2.02 -7.68
CA LYS A 49 -34.54 1.24 -6.73
C LYS A 49 -33.04 1.40 -6.87
N LYS A 50 -32.55 1.57 -8.10
CA LYS A 50 -31.11 1.70 -8.41
C LYS A 50 -30.78 3.16 -8.70
N LYS A 51 -29.60 3.59 -8.26
CA LYS A 51 -29.03 4.89 -8.64
C LYS A 51 -29.11 5.12 -10.16
N TRP A 52 -29.44 6.35 -10.56
CA TRP A 52 -29.51 6.72 -11.98
C TRP A 52 -28.14 6.65 -12.62
N HIS A 53 -28.06 6.04 -13.80
CA HIS A 53 -26.82 5.84 -14.52
C HIS A 53 -27.07 5.65 -16.02
N PHE A 54 -26.02 5.85 -16.82
CA PHE A 54 -25.95 5.37 -18.18
C PHE A 54 -25.32 3.98 -18.22
N SER A 55 -25.85 3.11 -19.07
CA SER A 55 -25.29 1.78 -19.32
C SER A 55 -25.20 1.49 -20.81
N HIS A 56 -24.07 0.89 -21.23
CA HIS A 56 -23.96 0.32 -22.57
C HIS A 56 -24.97 -0.82 -22.76
N HIS A 57 -25.34 -1.06 -24.02
CA HIS A 57 -26.02 -2.30 -24.38
C HIS A 57 -25.06 -3.49 -24.19
N PRO A 58 -25.52 -4.68 -23.76
CA PRO A 58 -24.65 -5.85 -23.55
C PRO A 58 -23.78 -6.23 -24.76
N LEU A 59 -24.25 -5.91 -25.97
CA LEU A 59 -23.55 -6.19 -27.24
C LEU A 59 -22.48 -5.14 -27.60
N HIS A 60 -22.48 -3.97 -26.97
CA HIS A 60 -21.53 -2.88 -27.25
C HIS A 60 -20.62 -2.68 -26.06
N ARG A 61 -19.49 -3.41 -26.03
CA ARG A 61 -18.45 -3.21 -25.02
C ARG A 61 -17.65 -1.95 -25.34
N CYS A 62 -17.34 -1.17 -24.32
CA CYS A 62 -16.49 0.01 -24.48
C CYS A 62 -15.04 -0.42 -24.75
N GLN A 63 -14.29 0.43 -25.46
CA GLN A 63 -12.87 0.21 -25.75
C GLN A 63 -11.99 0.32 -24.50
N ILE A 64 -12.46 1.01 -23.47
CA ILE A 64 -11.83 1.01 -22.15
C ILE A 64 -12.51 -0.05 -21.29
N GLU A 65 -11.70 -0.79 -20.51
CA GLU A 65 -12.21 -1.74 -19.54
C GLU A 65 -12.97 -0.98 -18.44
N THR A 66 -14.30 -1.04 -18.52
CA THR A 66 -15.18 -0.56 -17.45
C THR A 66 -15.70 -1.77 -16.70
N GLU A 67 -15.35 -1.88 -15.41
CA GLU A 67 -16.03 -2.82 -14.53
C GLU A 67 -17.54 -2.52 -14.52
N ALA A 68 -18.35 -3.55 -14.31
CA ALA A 68 -19.77 -3.35 -14.05
C ALA A 68 -19.92 -2.57 -12.73
N GLU A 69 -20.30 -1.30 -12.83
CA GLU A 69 -20.37 -0.43 -11.66
C GLU A 69 -21.52 -0.87 -10.74
N SER A 70 -21.18 -1.19 -9.50
CA SER A 70 -22.17 -1.48 -8.46
C SER A 70 -22.84 -0.20 -7.98
N GLU A 71 -23.99 -0.34 -7.30
CA GLU A 71 -24.67 0.80 -6.69
C GLU A 71 -23.82 1.53 -5.64
N LEU A 72 -23.03 0.77 -4.87
CA LEU A 72 -22.06 1.32 -3.92
C LEU A 72 -21.00 2.15 -4.65
N HIS A 73 -20.50 1.66 -5.79
CA HIS A 73 -19.51 2.38 -6.60
C HIS A 73 -20.08 3.68 -7.17
N LEU A 74 -21.28 3.64 -7.75
CA LEU A 74 -21.96 4.83 -8.29
C LEU A 74 -22.23 5.88 -7.19
N SER A 75 -22.79 5.45 -6.06
CA SER A 75 -23.11 6.34 -4.94
C SER A 75 -21.84 6.94 -4.32
N GLY A 76 -20.78 6.15 -4.17
CA GLY A 76 -19.52 6.66 -3.62
C GLY A 76 -18.80 7.61 -4.58
N LYS A 77 -18.84 7.35 -5.88
CA LYS A 77 -18.31 8.26 -6.90
C LYS A 77 -19.02 9.62 -6.86
N GLU A 78 -20.35 9.60 -6.83
CA GLU A 78 -21.15 10.82 -6.67
C GLU A 78 -20.79 11.57 -5.39
N ALA A 79 -20.75 10.87 -4.24
CA ALA A 79 -20.43 11.49 -2.96
C ALA A 79 -19.03 12.13 -2.96
N LEU A 80 -18.03 11.45 -3.53
CA LEU A 80 -16.69 12.03 -3.70
C LEU A 80 -16.70 13.25 -4.63
N TYR A 81 -17.46 13.22 -5.71
CA TYR A 81 -17.56 14.34 -6.65
C TYR A 81 -18.19 15.55 -5.98
N LEU A 82 -19.34 15.37 -5.32
CA LEU A 82 -20.01 16.43 -4.56
C LEU A 82 -19.12 16.98 -3.45
N TRP A 83 -18.42 16.10 -2.73
CA TRP A 83 -17.47 16.49 -1.70
C TRP A 83 -16.34 17.39 -2.24
N THR A 84 -15.76 17.05 -3.40
CA THR A 84 -14.72 17.89 -4.02
C THR A 84 -15.26 19.26 -4.45
N LYS A 85 -16.48 19.30 -5.00
CA LYS A 85 -17.15 20.55 -5.41
C LYS A 85 -17.49 21.44 -4.22
N ALA A 86 -17.99 20.86 -3.13
CA ALA A 86 -18.32 21.59 -1.90
C ALA A 86 -17.10 22.29 -1.29
N HIS A 87 -15.90 21.78 -1.53
CA HIS A 87 -14.63 22.39 -1.10
C HIS A 87 -14.04 23.35 -2.14
N GLY A 88 -14.83 23.80 -3.12
CA GLY A 88 -14.41 24.78 -4.12
C GLY A 88 -13.42 24.25 -5.16
N LEU A 89 -13.22 22.93 -5.25
CA LEU A 89 -12.29 22.37 -6.22
C LEU A 89 -12.91 22.30 -7.61
N SER A 90 -12.11 22.66 -8.61
CA SER A 90 -12.45 22.44 -10.01
C SER A 90 -12.28 20.96 -10.35
N SER A 91 -13.37 20.21 -10.25
CA SER A 91 -13.40 18.77 -10.55
C SER A 91 -14.27 18.43 -11.77
N ASP A 92 -13.84 17.45 -12.56
CA ASP A 92 -14.62 16.84 -13.64
C ASP A 92 -14.98 15.40 -13.28
N LEU A 93 -16.27 15.07 -13.41
CA LEU A 93 -16.76 13.70 -13.23
C LEU A 93 -16.53 12.89 -14.52
N GLU A 94 -15.90 11.71 -14.41
CA GLU A 94 -15.73 10.75 -15.52
C GLU A 94 -15.14 11.37 -16.81
N ARG A 95 -14.18 12.29 -16.68
CA ARG A 95 -13.53 12.93 -17.83
C ARG A 95 -12.68 11.91 -18.59
N TYR A 96 -13.06 11.59 -19.82
CA TYR A 96 -12.20 10.80 -20.71
C TYR A 96 -10.91 11.56 -21.05
N LEU A 97 -9.79 10.86 -20.93
CA LEU A 97 -8.42 11.31 -21.23
C LEU A 97 -7.91 10.49 -22.44
N PRO A 98 -8.02 11.02 -23.67
CA PRO A 98 -7.71 10.29 -24.90
C PRO A 98 -6.27 9.80 -24.97
N ASP A 99 -5.31 10.64 -24.56
CA ASP A 99 -3.86 10.37 -24.68
C ASP A 99 -3.45 9.09 -23.95
N ILE A 100 -4.09 8.81 -22.82
CA ILE A 100 -3.85 7.61 -22.01
C ILE A 100 -4.99 6.59 -22.10
N ARG A 101 -6.03 6.89 -22.89
CA ARG A 101 -7.25 6.10 -23.04
C ARG A 101 -7.84 5.68 -21.69
N GLN A 102 -7.88 6.59 -20.73
CA GLN A 102 -8.39 6.35 -19.38
C GLN A 102 -9.51 7.30 -19.03
N ARG A 103 -10.31 6.92 -18.03
CA ARG A 103 -11.40 7.73 -17.50
C ARG A 103 -11.37 7.63 -15.98
N PRO A 104 -10.71 8.56 -15.27
CA PRO A 104 -10.76 8.60 -13.81
C PRO A 104 -12.20 8.82 -13.36
N ASP A 105 -12.53 8.31 -12.18
CA ASP A 105 -13.83 8.58 -11.57
C ASP A 105 -14.03 10.08 -11.37
N ILE A 106 -13.02 10.77 -10.83
CA ILE A 106 -13.00 12.23 -10.68
C ILE A 106 -11.62 12.75 -11.06
N LEU A 107 -11.56 13.77 -11.91
CA LEU A 107 -10.35 14.51 -12.23
C LEU A 107 -10.38 15.86 -11.51
N LEU A 108 -9.47 16.09 -10.57
CA LEU A 108 -9.22 17.40 -9.99
C LEU A 108 -8.26 18.18 -10.90
N ARG A 109 -8.68 19.37 -11.32
CA ARG A 109 -7.83 20.31 -12.05
C ARG A 109 -6.94 21.09 -11.08
N GLY A 110 -5.82 21.58 -11.56
CA GLY A 110 -4.86 22.37 -10.80
C GLY A 110 -3.47 22.29 -11.40
N ILE A 111 -2.49 22.89 -10.71
CA ILE A 111 -1.07 22.85 -11.12
C ILE A 111 -0.59 21.40 -11.25
N GLN A 112 -0.97 20.56 -10.29
CA GLN A 112 -0.79 19.11 -10.35
C GLN A 112 -2.19 18.47 -10.51
N PRO A 113 -2.62 18.14 -11.74
CA PRO A 113 -3.86 17.41 -11.96
C PRO A 113 -3.85 16.11 -11.16
N THR A 114 -4.98 15.76 -10.56
CA THR A 114 -5.10 14.58 -9.68
C THR A 114 -6.29 13.73 -10.11
N ALA A 115 -6.05 12.45 -10.38
CA ALA A 115 -7.07 11.45 -10.70
C ALA A 115 -7.47 10.71 -9.42
N LEU A 116 -8.70 10.90 -8.94
CA LEU A 116 -9.28 10.09 -7.88
C LEU A 116 -9.96 8.86 -8.49
N GLU A 117 -9.64 7.68 -7.94
CA GLU A 117 -10.21 6.39 -8.33
C GLU A 117 -10.83 5.73 -7.11
N PHE A 118 -12.12 5.38 -7.17
CA PHE A 118 -12.83 4.75 -6.06
C PHE A 118 -13.05 3.26 -6.34
N GLN A 119 -12.20 2.39 -5.79
CA GLN A 119 -12.22 0.96 -6.13
C GLN A 119 -12.99 0.13 -5.08
N CYS A 120 -14.18 -0.34 -5.45
CA CYS A 120 -15.03 -1.21 -4.63
C CYS A 120 -14.90 -2.70 -4.96
N SER A 121 -14.90 -3.04 -6.25
CA SER A 121 -14.82 -4.41 -6.77
C SER A 121 -13.38 -4.91 -6.87
N THR A 122 -13.20 -6.20 -7.12
CA THR A 122 -11.87 -6.76 -7.37
C THR A 122 -11.44 -6.43 -8.79
N ILE A 123 -10.27 -5.81 -8.91
CA ILE A 123 -9.59 -5.52 -10.17
C ILE A 123 -8.31 -6.35 -10.26
N SER A 124 -7.83 -6.63 -11.48
CA SER A 124 -6.54 -7.30 -11.64
C SER A 124 -5.38 -6.35 -11.26
N VAL A 125 -4.30 -6.95 -10.77
CA VAL A 125 -3.05 -6.23 -10.43
C VAL A 125 -2.51 -5.50 -11.66
N ASP A 126 -2.52 -6.16 -12.82
CA ASP A 126 -2.02 -5.58 -14.08
C ASP A 126 -2.84 -4.39 -14.54
N LEU A 127 -4.18 -4.45 -14.44
CA LEU A 127 -5.05 -3.35 -14.85
C LEU A 127 -4.87 -2.12 -13.95
N MET A 128 -4.84 -2.31 -12.63
CA MET A 128 -4.61 -1.21 -11.70
C MET A 128 -3.22 -0.59 -11.88
N THR A 129 -2.19 -1.42 -12.12
CA THR A 129 -0.83 -0.96 -12.43
C THR A 129 -0.79 -0.15 -13.72
N LYS A 130 -1.41 -0.67 -14.79
CA LYS A 130 -1.52 0.02 -16.09
C LYS A 130 -2.20 1.38 -15.94
N ARG A 131 -3.33 1.44 -15.23
CA ARG A 131 -4.05 2.70 -14.96
C ARG A 131 -3.18 3.69 -14.20
N THR A 132 -2.51 3.21 -13.15
CA THR A 132 -1.62 4.04 -12.32
C THR A 132 -0.47 4.63 -13.14
N HIS A 133 0.23 3.81 -13.93
CA HIS A 133 1.31 4.29 -14.79
C HIS A 133 0.80 5.22 -15.90
N GLY A 134 -0.38 4.96 -16.47
CA GLY A 134 -0.99 5.86 -17.46
C GLY A 134 -1.18 7.27 -16.89
N TYR A 135 -1.71 7.40 -15.68
CA TYR A 135 -1.82 8.71 -15.02
C TYR A 135 -0.45 9.36 -14.78
N GLN A 136 0.49 8.61 -14.19
CA GLN A 136 1.83 9.13 -13.89
C GLN A 136 2.57 9.62 -15.14
N ASN A 137 2.50 8.86 -16.24
CA ASN A 137 3.13 9.21 -17.51
C ASN A 137 2.51 10.45 -18.16
N ALA A 138 1.22 10.72 -17.90
CA ALA A 138 0.54 11.95 -18.32
C ALA A 138 0.73 13.13 -17.36
N GLY A 139 1.60 13.00 -16.33
CA GLY A 139 1.79 14.04 -15.32
C GLY A 139 0.57 14.24 -14.41
N ILE A 140 -0.31 13.24 -14.29
CA ILE A 140 -1.49 13.25 -13.44
C ILE A 140 -1.18 12.42 -12.18
N LEU A 141 -1.48 12.96 -11.00
CA LEU A 141 -1.29 12.25 -9.73
C LEU A 141 -2.44 11.26 -9.49
N PRO A 142 -2.21 9.93 -9.51
CA PRO A 142 -3.24 8.95 -9.18
C PRO A 142 -3.45 8.84 -7.66
N VAL A 143 -4.72 8.77 -7.25
CA VAL A 143 -5.13 8.56 -5.86
C VAL A 143 -6.21 7.49 -5.83
N TRP A 144 -5.82 6.31 -5.37
CA TRP A 144 -6.72 5.19 -5.20
C TRP A 144 -7.34 5.21 -3.80
N ILE A 145 -8.66 5.15 -3.75
CA ILE A 145 -9.48 5.12 -2.54
C ILE A 145 -10.27 3.81 -2.56
N LEU A 146 -10.10 2.97 -1.55
CA LEU A 146 -10.79 1.68 -1.50
C LEU A 146 -12.18 1.83 -0.86
N GLY A 147 -13.14 1.00 -1.27
CA GLY A 147 -14.43 0.92 -0.59
C GLY A 147 -14.26 0.50 0.88
N GLY A 148 -15.00 1.12 1.80
CA GLY A 148 -14.92 0.84 3.24
C GLY A 148 -15.16 -0.63 3.62
N HIS A 149 -15.96 -1.37 2.85
CA HIS A 149 -16.15 -2.82 3.01
C HIS A 149 -14.87 -3.65 2.77
N ARG A 150 -13.84 -3.06 2.14
CA ARG A 150 -12.52 -3.67 1.94
C ARG A 150 -11.57 -3.47 3.11
N GLN A 151 -11.88 -2.58 4.06
CA GLN A 151 -11.07 -2.36 5.26
C GLN A 151 -11.24 -3.51 6.24
N ARG A 152 -10.57 -4.62 5.95
CA ARG A 152 -10.67 -5.87 6.71
C ARG A 152 -9.59 -5.94 7.79
N ARG A 153 -9.96 -6.46 8.96
CA ARG A 153 -9.01 -6.70 10.07
C ARG A 153 -8.88 -8.18 10.39
N ALA A 154 -7.71 -8.56 10.87
CA ALA A 154 -7.42 -9.87 11.47
C ALA A 154 -6.75 -9.64 12.82
N GLY A 155 -7.54 -9.59 13.90
CA GLY A 155 -7.07 -9.11 15.21
C GLY A 155 -6.59 -7.65 15.11
N PRO A 156 -5.37 -7.32 15.60
CA PRO A 156 -4.87 -5.94 15.55
C PRO A 156 -4.41 -5.49 14.15
N TYR A 157 -4.35 -6.41 13.19
CA TYR A 157 -3.75 -6.15 11.87
C TYR A 157 -4.78 -5.72 10.83
N LEU A 158 -4.40 -4.76 9.98
CA LEU A 158 -5.06 -4.49 8.71
C LEU A 158 -4.71 -5.59 7.70
N LYS A 159 -5.70 -6.06 6.95
CA LYS A 159 -5.52 -7.05 5.89
C LYS A 159 -5.64 -6.40 4.51
N LEU A 160 -4.55 -6.43 3.75
CA LEU A 160 -4.48 -6.02 2.35
C LEU A 160 -4.08 -7.23 1.50
N ALA A 161 -4.91 -7.61 0.53
CA ALA A 161 -4.69 -8.77 -0.33
C ALA A 161 -5.09 -8.50 -1.79
N GLY A 162 -4.53 -9.29 -2.71
CA GLY A 162 -4.75 -9.11 -4.14
C GLY A 162 -4.22 -7.75 -4.60
N PHE A 163 -5.08 -6.93 -5.21
CA PHE A 163 -4.69 -5.61 -5.71
C PHE A 163 -4.58 -4.54 -4.61
N GLU A 164 -5.16 -4.75 -3.42
CA GLU A 164 -5.27 -3.72 -2.38
C GLU A 164 -3.92 -3.08 -1.99
N PRO A 165 -2.77 -3.82 -1.91
CA PRO A 165 -1.47 -3.21 -1.66
C PRO A 165 -1.02 -2.19 -2.72
N LEU A 166 -1.54 -2.22 -3.95
CA LEU A 166 -1.20 -1.24 -4.99
C LEU A 166 -1.79 0.14 -4.69
N ALA A 167 -2.80 0.22 -3.81
CA ALA A 167 -3.36 1.48 -3.33
C ALA A 167 -2.52 2.12 -2.21
N ILE A 168 -1.47 1.43 -1.72
CA ILE A 168 -0.56 1.99 -0.73
C ILE A 168 0.20 3.15 -1.38
N ARG A 169 0.09 4.32 -0.78
CA ARG A 169 0.79 5.54 -1.16
C ARG A 169 1.83 5.91 -0.12
N SER A 170 2.87 6.61 -0.54
CA SER A 170 3.81 7.27 0.38
C SER A 170 3.55 8.78 0.38
N SER A 171 3.56 9.41 1.56
CA SER A 171 3.47 10.85 1.70
C SER A 171 4.84 11.45 2.01
N ALA A 172 5.38 12.24 1.07
CA ALA A 172 6.67 12.91 1.23
C ALA A 172 6.67 13.97 2.36
N ARG A 173 5.50 14.48 2.77
CA ARG A 173 5.38 15.51 3.82
C ARG A 173 5.41 14.95 5.26
N ILE A 174 5.27 13.63 5.44
CA ILE A 174 5.42 13.01 6.77
C ILE A 174 6.89 12.96 7.20
N ALA A 175 7.83 13.16 6.26
CA ALA A 175 9.27 13.00 6.46
C ALA A 175 9.98 14.24 7.05
N SER A 176 9.30 15.16 7.75
CA SER A 176 9.98 16.34 8.32
C SER A 176 10.81 16.00 9.56
N VAL A 177 10.54 14.88 10.23
CA VAL A 177 11.35 14.34 11.33
C VAL A 177 11.44 12.83 11.17
N PHE A 178 12.64 12.31 10.94
CA PHE A 178 12.86 10.86 10.91
C PHE A 178 12.53 10.27 12.29
N HIS A 179 11.72 9.21 12.30
CA HIS A 179 11.54 8.37 13.48
C HIS A 179 11.60 6.89 13.05
N PRO A 180 12.45 6.05 13.66
CA PRO A 180 12.68 4.64 13.27
C PRO A 180 11.40 3.79 13.16
N LEU A 181 10.38 4.11 13.95
CA LEU A 181 9.10 3.41 14.01
C LEU A 181 7.95 4.11 13.27
N SER A 182 8.25 5.24 12.63
CA SER A 182 7.31 5.92 11.74
C SER A 182 7.37 5.30 10.34
N SER A 183 6.29 5.49 9.60
CA SER A 183 6.15 5.03 8.23
C SER A 183 5.28 6.05 7.50
N SER A 184 5.82 6.53 6.39
CA SER A 184 5.14 7.48 5.50
C SER A 184 4.05 6.84 4.63
N TYR A 185 3.82 5.53 4.78
CA TYR A 185 2.94 4.75 3.93
C TYR A 185 1.52 4.70 4.51
N SER A 186 0.52 4.88 3.64
CA SER A 186 -0.89 4.82 3.99
C SER A 186 -1.77 4.26 2.88
N VAL A 187 -2.99 3.90 3.24
CA VAL A 187 -4.07 3.54 2.30
C VAL A 187 -5.37 4.20 2.76
N ALA A 188 -6.11 4.76 1.81
CA ALA A 188 -7.36 5.45 2.06
C ALA A 188 -8.56 4.56 1.76
N TYR A 189 -9.59 4.66 2.60
CA TYR A 189 -10.88 4.02 2.45
C TYR A 189 -11.99 5.06 2.50
N PHE A 190 -13.07 4.81 1.78
CA PHE A 190 -14.25 5.66 1.78
C PHE A 190 -15.53 4.88 2.07
N TYR A 191 -16.30 5.42 3.03
CA TYR A 191 -17.58 4.92 3.50
C TYR A 191 -18.66 5.92 3.06
N PRO A 192 -19.23 5.75 1.85
CA PRO A 192 -20.10 6.76 1.26
C PRO A 192 -21.39 7.01 2.04
N TYR A 193 -21.96 5.99 2.67
CA TYR A 193 -23.18 6.13 3.47
C TYR A 193 -22.96 6.79 4.83
N GLU A 194 -21.71 6.83 5.29
CA GLU A 194 -21.31 7.44 6.57
C GLU A 194 -20.64 8.80 6.37
N ASN A 195 -20.45 9.25 5.12
CA ASN A 195 -19.68 10.46 4.81
C ASN A 195 -18.30 10.47 5.50
N LYS A 196 -17.67 9.30 5.54
CA LYS A 196 -16.44 9.06 6.30
C LYS A 196 -15.32 8.56 5.40
N ILE A 197 -14.17 9.17 5.54
CA ILE A 197 -12.89 8.70 5.01
C ILE A 197 -12.11 8.07 6.16
N SER A 198 -11.60 6.86 5.97
CA SER A 198 -10.67 6.23 6.92
C SER A 198 -9.30 6.10 6.27
N ILE A 199 -8.26 6.59 6.92
CA ILE A 199 -6.88 6.46 6.46
C ILE A 199 -6.17 5.50 7.40
N ALA A 200 -5.77 4.35 6.87
CA ALA A 200 -4.85 3.47 7.56
C ALA A 200 -3.42 3.91 7.25
N ALA A 201 -2.73 4.43 8.25
CA ALA A 201 -1.42 5.06 8.15
C ALA A 201 -0.36 4.34 9.00
N ASN A 202 0.90 4.77 8.89
CA ASN A 202 2.04 4.16 9.57
C ASN A 202 2.08 2.64 9.33
N LEU A 203 1.99 2.26 8.06
CA LEU A 203 1.90 0.84 7.67
C LEU A 203 3.25 0.14 7.88
N HIS A 204 3.22 -0.96 8.65
CA HIS A 204 4.36 -1.88 8.78
C HIS A 204 3.94 -3.33 8.54
N PRO A 205 4.55 -4.06 7.58
CA PRO A 205 4.14 -5.41 7.24
C PRO A 205 4.60 -6.44 8.29
N ILE A 206 3.69 -7.30 8.71
CA ILE A 206 3.99 -8.47 9.56
C ILE A 206 3.80 -9.81 8.83
N SER A 207 3.21 -9.76 7.63
CA SER A 207 3.16 -10.85 6.65
C SER A 207 2.99 -10.29 5.23
N LYS A 208 2.78 -11.17 4.24
CA LYS A 208 2.46 -10.78 2.86
C LYS A 208 1.21 -9.90 2.77
N THR A 209 0.21 -10.15 3.62
CA THR A 209 -1.11 -9.50 3.57
C THR A 209 -1.52 -8.77 4.84
N LEU A 210 -0.76 -8.88 5.94
CA LEU A 210 -1.11 -8.29 7.22
C LEU A 210 -0.15 -7.15 7.57
N PHE A 211 -0.73 -6.06 8.07
CA PHE A 211 -0.03 -4.82 8.41
C PHE A 211 -0.44 -4.34 9.79
N ILE A 212 0.53 -3.86 10.56
CA ILE A 212 0.25 -2.96 11.68
C ILE A 212 -0.03 -1.59 11.07
N ALA A 213 -1.10 -0.94 11.53
CA ALA A 213 -1.54 0.35 11.02
C ALA A 213 -2.16 1.18 12.14
N GLY A 214 -1.87 2.48 12.14
CA GLY A 214 -2.71 3.49 12.80
C GLY A 214 -3.93 3.78 11.94
N GLU A 215 -5.03 4.19 12.56
CA GLU A 215 -6.26 4.55 11.85
C GLU A 215 -6.65 5.98 12.18
N MET A 216 -6.95 6.75 11.14
CA MET A 216 -7.45 8.12 11.23
C MET A 216 -8.80 8.17 10.51
N ASN A 217 -9.86 8.52 11.25
CA ASN A 217 -11.19 8.68 10.68
C ASN A 217 -11.50 10.17 10.50
N LEU A 218 -11.92 10.52 9.29
CA LEU A 218 -12.12 11.87 8.79
C LEU A 218 -13.56 12.00 8.29
N SER A 219 -14.28 13.02 8.76
CA SER A 219 -15.61 13.37 8.20
C SER A 219 -15.42 14.20 6.94
N THR A 220 -16.11 13.85 5.84
CA THR A 220 -16.01 14.61 4.58
C THR A 220 -16.45 16.06 4.71
N GLU A 221 -17.32 16.39 5.67
CA GLU A 221 -17.80 17.77 5.91
C GLU A 221 -16.69 18.71 6.38
N ARG A 222 -15.67 18.18 7.08
CA ARG A 222 -14.59 18.96 7.71
C ARG A 222 -13.22 18.70 7.09
N THR A 223 -13.16 17.85 6.07
CA THR A 223 -11.92 17.34 5.49
C THR A 223 -11.74 17.89 4.10
N ASN A 224 -10.67 18.66 3.89
CA ASN A 224 -10.31 19.12 2.56
C ASN A 224 -9.77 17.93 1.73
N PRO A 225 -10.15 17.79 0.44
CA PRO A 225 -9.63 16.71 -0.40
C PRO A 225 -8.11 16.57 -0.48
N TYR A 226 -7.36 17.66 -0.32
CA TYR A 226 -5.89 17.59 -0.27
C TYR A 226 -5.35 16.89 0.99
N GLN A 227 -6.13 16.77 2.08
CA GLN A 227 -5.73 16.01 3.28
C GLN A 227 -5.65 14.50 3.01
N LEU A 228 -6.37 13.97 1.99
CA LEU A 228 -6.15 12.61 1.51
C LEU A 228 -4.74 12.41 0.95
N LEU A 229 -4.15 13.48 0.40
CA LEU A 229 -2.82 13.45 -0.18
C LEU A 229 -1.73 13.48 0.88
N PHE A 230 -2.00 14.17 1.99
CA PHE A 230 -1.05 14.43 3.05
C PHE A 230 -1.72 14.18 4.42
N PRO A 231 -1.92 12.90 4.80
CA PRO A 231 -2.52 12.60 6.09
C PRO A 231 -1.59 13.05 7.22
N HIS A 232 -2.10 13.86 8.13
CA HIS A 232 -1.42 14.21 9.37
C HIS A 232 -1.72 13.14 10.41
N THR A 233 -0.77 12.25 10.66
CA THR A 233 -0.93 11.18 11.66
C THR A 233 0.06 11.33 12.79
N HIS A 234 -0.41 11.16 14.02
CA HIS A 234 0.42 11.02 15.21
C HIS A 234 0.51 9.53 15.54
N PRO A 235 1.64 8.87 15.22
CA PRO A 235 1.75 7.45 15.46
C PRO A 235 1.81 7.16 16.96
N ASN A 236 1.07 6.14 17.40
CA ASN A 236 1.23 5.61 18.76
C ASN A 236 2.34 4.54 18.75
N TYR A 237 3.57 4.97 19.04
CA TYR A 237 4.74 4.10 18.99
C TYR A 237 4.70 2.98 20.04
N GLU A 238 4.18 3.25 21.25
CA GLU A 238 4.03 2.22 22.28
C GLU A 238 3.10 1.09 21.85
N LYS A 239 1.94 1.44 21.26
CA LYS A 239 1.02 0.44 20.71
C LYS A 239 1.67 -0.35 19.58
N LEU A 240 2.43 0.31 18.70
CA LEU A 240 3.17 -0.36 17.63
C LEU A 240 4.19 -1.34 18.19
N LYS A 241 5.04 -0.91 19.15
CA LYS A 241 6.04 -1.74 19.83
C LYS A 241 5.38 -2.96 20.46
N ALA A 242 4.29 -2.77 21.20
CA ALA A 242 3.56 -3.86 21.86
C ALA A 242 3.05 -4.91 20.85
N VAL A 243 2.44 -4.48 19.74
CA VAL A 243 1.93 -5.39 18.70
C VAL A 243 3.08 -6.08 17.96
N TRP A 244 4.16 -5.35 17.65
CA TRP A 244 5.35 -5.90 16.99
C TRP A 244 6.04 -6.97 17.84
N LEU A 245 6.31 -6.66 19.11
CA LEU A 245 6.92 -7.56 20.07
C LEU A 245 6.04 -8.79 20.31
N HIS A 246 4.72 -8.64 20.35
CA HIS A 246 3.80 -9.78 20.44
C HIS A 246 3.92 -10.69 19.21
N ALA A 247 3.96 -10.14 18.00
CA ALA A 247 4.14 -10.91 16.77
C ALA A 247 5.49 -11.66 16.76
N LYS A 248 6.56 -10.99 17.21
CA LYS A 248 7.90 -11.58 17.32
C LYS A 248 7.97 -12.68 18.37
N LYS A 249 7.42 -12.46 19.57
CA LYS A 249 7.29 -13.47 20.63
C LYS A 249 6.51 -14.69 20.14
N LYS A 250 5.41 -14.49 19.42
CA LYS A 250 4.63 -15.58 18.83
C LYS A 250 5.50 -16.43 17.89
N ARG A 251 6.31 -15.81 17.03
CA ARG A 251 7.22 -16.54 16.11
C ARG A 251 8.27 -17.36 16.86
N ARG A 252 8.86 -16.82 17.94
CA ARG A 252 9.85 -17.53 18.76
C ARG A 252 9.26 -18.79 19.40
N LEU A 253 8.09 -18.63 20.03
CA LEU A 253 7.49 -19.65 20.89
C LEU A 253 6.60 -20.64 20.14
N HIS A 254 5.98 -20.23 19.04
CA HIS A 254 5.03 -21.04 18.28
C HIS A 254 5.51 -21.21 16.85
N GLN A 255 6.29 -22.26 16.63
CA GLN A 255 6.70 -22.64 15.29
C GLN A 255 5.49 -23.05 14.46
N SER A 256 5.43 -22.59 13.20
CA SER A 256 4.39 -23.05 12.28
C SER A 256 4.56 -24.55 12.02
N ILE A 257 3.47 -25.30 12.19
CA ILE A 257 3.42 -26.73 11.87
C ILE A 257 3.51 -26.94 10.35
N ARG A 258 2.98 -25.99 9.56
CA ARG A 258 3.03 -25.98 8.10
C ARG A 258 3.70 -24.69 7.64
N PRO A 259 5.04 -24.65 7.56
CA PRO A 259 5.75 -23.48 7.06
C PRO A 259 5.40 -23.25 5.59
N ASN A 260 5.38 -21.99 5.17
CA ASN A 260 5.35 -21.67 3.75
C ASN A 260 6.72 -21.99 3.10
N ARG A 261 6.81 -21.89 1.77
CA ARG A 261 8.03 -22.22 1.02
C ARG A 261 9.23 -21.42 1.52
N GLU A 262 9.04 -20.14 1.82
CA GLU A 262 10.11 -19.23 2.24
C GLU A 262 10.65 -19.58 3.64
N GLU A 263 9.76 -19.84 4.60
CA GLU A 263 10.15 -20.26 5.95
C GLU A 263 10.78 -21.66 5.95
N TYR A 264 10.23 -22.59 5.16
CA TYR A 264 10.81 -23.93 5.02
C TYR A 264 12.25 -23.85 4.50
N TRP A 265 12.49 -23.06 3.45
CA TRP A 265 13.82 -22.85 2.92
C TRP A 265 14.79 -22.27 3.97
N LEU A 266 14.37 -21.27 4.75
CA LEU A 266 15.20 -20.71 5.83
C LEU A 266 15.48 -21.72 6.95
N ARG A 267 14.52 -22.57 7.30
CA ARG A 267 14.72 -23.63 8.29
C ARG A 267 15.79 -24.62 7.83
N VAL A 268 15.81 -24.96 6.53
CA VAL A 268 16.88 -25.78 5.94
C VAL A 268 18.23 -25.06 6.04
N GLN A 269 18.31 -23.76 5.70
CA GLN A 269 19.57 -23.00 5.84
C GLN A 269 20.05 -22.94 7.30
N ALA A 270 19.15 -22.71 8.25
CA ALA A 270 19.47 -22.70 9.67
C ALA A 270 19.96 -24.08 10.15
N TYR A 271 19.32 -25.15 9.71
CA TYR A 271 19.72 -26.53 10.03
C TYR A 271 21.13 -26.84 9.51
N LEU A 272 21.45 -26.48 8.26
CA LEU A 272 22.78 -26.67 7.68
C LEU A 272 23.88 -25.93 8.46
N LEU A 273 23.55 -24.79 9.07
CA LEU A 273 24.45 -24.02 9.94
C LEU A 273 24.39 -24.44 11.41
N GLN A 274 23.68 -25.52 11.74
CA GLN A 274 23.48 -26.03 13.10
C GLN A 274 22.91 -24.95 14.05
N LYS A 275 22.07 -24.06 13.52
CA LYS A 275 21.37 -23.01 14.28
C LYS A 275 19.94 -23.44 14.58
N ASN A 276 19.47 -23.15 15.79
CA ASN A 276 18.07 -23.34 16.13
C ASN A 276 17.24 -22.17 15.56
N PHE A 277 16.28 -22.50 14.70
CA PHE A 277 15.44 -21.51 14.01
C PHE A 277 14.63 -20.61 14.95
N SER A 278 14.23 -21.07 16.13
CA SER A 278 13.49 -20.28 17.13
C SER A 278 14.37 -19.31 17.93
N PHE A 279 15.68 -19.58 18.03
CA PHE A 279 16.65 -18.81 18.81
C PHE A 279 17.37 -17.76 17.95
N PHE A 280 16.67 -17.16 17.00
CA PHE A 280 17.22 -16.07 16.19
C PHE A 280 17.60 -14.86 17.07
N PRO A 281 18.67 -14.12 16.78
CA PRO A 281 19.06 -12.96 17.60
C PRO A 281 17.98 -11.88 17.68
N SER A 282 17.98 -11.06 18.72
CA SER A 282 16.99 -9.98 18.88
C SER A 282 17.08 -8.88 17.82
N PHE A 283 18.16 -8.80 17.07
CA PHE A 283 18.27 -7.91 15.91
C PHE A 283 17.69 -8.48 14.60
N VAL A 284 17.11 -9.70 14.61
CA VAL A 284 16.33 -10.24 13.49
C VAL A 284 14.84 -9.94 13.69
N GLY A 285 14.18 -9.46 12.64
CA GLY A 285 12.79 -9.01 12.67
C GLY A 285 12.60 -7.56 13.16
N LEU A 286 13.57 -6.68 12.92
CA LEU A 286 13.47 -5.25 13.22
C LEU A 286 12.59 -4.52 12.19
N PRO A 287 11.81 -3.50 12.60
CA PRO A 287 11.04 -2.66 11.70
C PRO A 287 11.86 -1.54 11.07
N ASN A 288 11.41 -1.12 9.89
CA ASN A 288 11.77 0.13 9.21
C ASN A 288 10.72 0.36 8.11
N GLU A 289 10.36 1.60 7.81
CA GLU A 289 9.36 1.90 6.80
C GLU A 289 9.73 1.38 5.41
N HIS A 290 11.03 1.35 5.07
CA HIS A 290 11.51 0.88 3.77
C HIS A 290 11.31 -0.62 3.56
N PHE A 291 11.06 -1.39 4.62
CA PHE A 291 10.84 -2.83 4.54
C PHE A 291 9.49 -3.20 3.95
N ILE A 292 8.56 -2.24 3.82
CA ILE A 292 7.27 -2.44 3.13
C ILE A 292 7.42 -2.85 1.65
N HIS A 293 8.56 -2.53 1.05
CA HIS A 293 8.90 -2.84 -0.34
C HIS A 293 9.20 -4.32 -0.58
N PHE A 294 9.44 -5.10 0.46
CA PHE A 294 9.50 -6.56 0.35
C PHE A 294 8.11 -7.16 0.61
N GLU A 295 7.79 -8.21 -0.15
CA GLU A 295 6.54 -8.97 0.05
C GLU A 295 6.61 -9.76 1.35
N ASN A 296 7.76 -10.36 1.64
CA ASN A 296 7.98 -11.12 2.86
C ASN A 296 8.17 -10.19 4.07
N THR A 297 7.77 -10.70 5.24
CA THR A 297 7.99 -10.01 6.52
C THR A 297 9.48 -9.74 6.76
N PRO A 298 9.85 -8.63 7.44
CA PRO A 298 11.21 -8.33 7.86
C PRO A 298 11.96 -9.54 8.44
N PHE A 299 11.27 -10.35 9.24
CA PHE A 299 11.84 -11.57 9.82
C PHE A 299 12.46 -12.52 8.79
N ILE A 300 11.80 -12.80 7.67
CA ILE A 300 12.23 -13.85 6.72
C ILE A 300 13.57 -13.45 6.08
N TRP A 301 13.66 -12.27 5.49
CA TRP A 301 14.90 -11.88 4.82
C TRP A 301 15.99 -11.44 5.80
N GLN A 302 15.66 -10.85 6.95
CA GLN A 302 16.67 -10.53 7.99
C GLN A 302 17.26 -11.80 8.62
N MET A 303 16.45 -12.86 8.78
CA MET A 303 16.95 -14.17 9.22
C MET A 303 17.96 -14.73 8.21
N TRP A 304 17.67 -14.62 6.91
CA TRP A 304 18.66 -14.99 5.88
C TRP A 304 19.94 -14.16 6.01
N ILE A 305 19.85 -12.83 6.12
CA ILE A 305 21.02 -11.96 6.27
C ILE A 305 21.89 -12.42 7.46
N TYR A 306 21.27 -12.66 8.62
CA TYR A 306 21.98 -13.19 9.79
C TYR A 306 22.69 -14.53 9.51
N LEU A 307 21.98 -15.49 8.91
CA LEU A 307 22.55 -16.79 8.59
C LEU A 307 23.71 -16.65 7.60
N ALA A 308 23.56 -15.82 6.58
CA ALA A 308 24.60 -15.55 5.57
C ALA A 308 25.85 -14.91 6.18
N LEU A 309 25.69 -13.95 7.11
CA LEU A 309 26.81 -13.36 7.85
C LEU A 309 27.51 -14.34 8.81
N CYS A 310 26.88 -15.46 9.14
CA CYS A 310 27.50 -16.54 9.91
C CYS A 310 28.22 -17.56 9.01
N MET A 311 28.10 -17.47 7.68
CA MET A 311 28.73 -18.41 6.76
C MET A 311 30.19 -18.03 6.49
N GLY A 312 31.03 -19.02 6.29
CA GLY A 312 32.44 -18.81 5.94
C GLY A 312 33.34 -18.61 7.18
N SER A 313 34.51 -18.00 6.96
CA SER A 313 35.46 -17.73 8.05
C SER A 313 34.90 -16.67 9.01
N PRO A 314 35.19 -16.76 10.33
CA PRO A 314 34.65 -15.83 11.36
C PRO A 314 34.88 -14.34 11.12
N ASN A 315 35.84 -14.01 10.24
CA ASN A 315 36.28 -12.66 9.90
C ASN A 315 35.85 -12.21 8.49
N LEU A 316 35.00 -12.98 7.80
CA LEU A 316 34.57 -12.65 6.45
C LEU A 316 33.69 -11.40 6.45
N TRP A 317 33.96 -10.53 5.49
CA TRP A 317 33.24 -9.29 5.25
C TRP A 317 32.29 -9.48 4.07
N HIS A 318 31.08 -8.95 4.16
CA HIS A 318 30.04 -9.12 3.15
C HIS A 318 29.50 -7.78 2.68
N THR A 319 29.25 -7.66 1.39
CA THR A 319 28.48 -6.56 0.81
C THR A 319 26.98 -6.87 0.83
N PRO A 320 26.09 -5.86 0.84
CA PRO A 320 24.65 -6.07 0.72
C PRO A 320 24.26 -6.85 -0.55
N ARG A 321 25.00 -6.63 -1.66
CA ARG A 321 24.79 -7.33 -2.92
C ARG A 321 25.10 -8.83 -2.82
N GLU A 322 26.22 -9.20 -2.21
CA GLU A 322 26.60 -10.62 -2.01
C GLU A 322 25.56 -11.35 -1.17
N LEU A 323 25.01 -10.70 -0.14
CA LEU A 323 23.98 -11.30 0.71
C LEU A 323 22.68 -11.58 -0.08
N ILE A 324 22.30 -10.71 -1.02
CA ILE A 324 21.13 -10.91 -1.88
C ILE A 324 21.40 -11.99 -2.93
N VAL A 325 22.55 -11.93 -3.61
CA VAL A 325 22.94 -12.89 -4.65
C VAL A 325 23.10 -14.29 -4.04
N GLY A 326 23.71 -14.40 -2.86
CA GLY A 326 23.89 -15.67 -2.16
C GLY A 326 22.58 -16.36 -1.79
N ALA A 327 21.50 -15.61 -1.54
CA ALA A 327 20.17 -16.21 -1.40
C ALA A 327 19.70 -16.86 -2.70
N LYS A 328 19.82 -16.11 -3.81
CA LYS A 328 19.40 -16.56 -5.15
C LYS A 328 20.17 -17.80 -5.60
N GLU A 329 21.49 -17.82 -5.42
CA GLU A 329 22.34 -18.96 -5.78
C GLU A 329 21.98 -20.24 -5.02
N ARG A 330 21.35 -20.10 -3.84
CA ARG A 330 20.87 -21.20 -3.01
C ARG A 330 19.37 -21.50 -3.19
N GLY A 331 18.74 -20.96 -4.23
CA GLY A 331 17.31 -21.15 -4.53
C GLY A 331 16.35 -20.42 -3.59
N GLY A 332 16.83 -19.36 -2.92
CA GLY A 332 16.11 -18.51 -1.98
C GLY A 332 15.73 -17.14 -2.54
N GLU A 333 15.69 -16.95 -3.86
CA GLU A 333 15.39 -15.67 -4.50
C GLU A 333 14.07 -15.04 -4.04
N ILE A 334 13.10 -15.89 -3.71
CA ILE A 334 11.77 -15.51 -3.24
C ILE A 334 11.82 -14.75 -1.89
N VAL A 335 12.87 -14.91 -1.08
CA VAL A 335 13.04 -14.23 0.22
C VAL A 335 13.04 -12.71 0.07
N PHE A 336 13.64 -12.20 -1.03
CA PHE A 336 13.71 -10.78 -1.37
C PHE A 336 12.66 -10.34 -2.40
N ALA A 337 11.58 -11.12 -2.56
CA ALA A 337 10.49 -10.78 -3.49
C ALA A 337 9.95 -9.38 -3.24
N ARG A 338 9.71 -8.64 -4.33
CA ARG A 338 9.33 -7.23 -4.31
C ARG A 338 7.83 -7.06 -4.31
N ARG A 339 7.33 -6.23 -3.40
CA ARG A 339 5.94 -5.78 -3.41
C ARG A 339 5.76 -4.76 -4.53
N GLN A 340 4.68 -4.91 -5.31
CA GLN A 340 4.30 -3.89 -6.29
C GLN A 340 3.67 -2.69 -5.58
N LEU A 341 4.35 -1.54 -5.65
CA LEU A 341 3.95 -0.30 -4.99
C LEU A 341 4.05 0.88 -5.97
N PRO A 342 3.19 0.95 -7.00
CA PRO A 342 3.34 1.92 -8.09
C PRO A 342 3.17 3.38 -7.64
N LEU A 343 2.53 3.63 -6.50
CA LEU A 343 2.34 4.96 -5.90
C LEU A 343 3.45 5.37 -4.91
N CYS A 344 4.51 4.58 -4.81
CA CYS A 344 5.59 4.76 -3.83
C CYS A 344 6.94 5.01 -4.51
N PRO A 345 7.91 5.64 -3.80
CA PRO A 345 9.26 5.81 -4.30
C PRO A 345 9.91 4.47 -4.66
N LYS A 346 10.61 4.41 -5.80
CA LYS A 346 11.39 3.21 -6.15
C LYS A 346 12.58 3.07 -5.20
N ARG A 347 12.78 1.86 -4.69
CA ARG A 347 13.92 1.50 -3.82
C ARG A 347 14.56 0.22 -4.36
N THR A 348 15.88 0.14 -4.33
CA THR A 348 16.62 -1.09 -4.69
C THR A 348 16.62 -2.06 -3.51
N SER A 349 16.68 -3.36 -3.78
CA SER A 349 16.84 -4.37 -2.72
C SER A 349 18.12 -4.14 -1.92
N GLU A 350 19.20 -3.78 -2.62
CA GLU A 350 20.50 -3.46 -2.02
C GLU A 350 20.41 -2.29 -1.03
N GLY A 351 19.74 -1.19 -1.42
CA GLY A 351 19.54 -0.05 -0.53
C GLY A 351 18.73 -0.42 0.72
N ILE A 352 17.72 -1.28 0.59
CA ILE A 352 16.91 -1.72 1.73
C ILE A 352 17.72 -2.61 2.68
N VAL A 353 18.52 -3.54 2.15
CA VAL A 353 19.41 -4.38 2.96
C VAL A 353 20.50 -3.53 3.63
N THR A 354 21.03 -2.52 2.93
CA THR A 354 21.98 -1.55 3.48
C THR A 354 21.39 -0.82 4.69
N ILE A 355 20.15 -0.33 4.59
CA ILE A 355 19.45 0.32 5.70
C ILE A 355 19.35 -0.59 6.93
N TYR A 356 19.03 -1.87 6.73
CA TYR A 356 19.01 -2.84 7.82
C TYR A 356 20.39 -3.07 8.44
N LEU A 357 21.41 -3.26 7.62
CA LEU A 357 22.77 -3.45 8.10
C LEU A 357 23.27 -2.21 8.85
N ASN A 358 22.92 -1.00 8.41
CA ASN A 358 23.21 0.24 9.13
C ASN A 358 22.44 0.32 10.46
N GLN A 359 21.19 -0.17 10.54
CA GLN A 359 20.51 -0.33 11.84
C GLN A 359 21.30 -1.26 12.76
N LEU A 360 21.88 -2.35 12.23
CA LEU A 360 22.71 -3.26 13.03
C LEU A 360 24.06 -2.64 13.45
N VAL A 361 24.63 -1.75 12.64
CA VAL A 361 25.83 -0.99 12.99
C VAL A 361 25.55 -0.03 14.14
N LEU A 362 24.44 0.72 14.05
CA LEU A 362 24.01 1.63 15.11
C LEU A 362 23.64 0.91 16.42
N LEU A 363 23.23 -0.36 16.33
CA LEU A 363 22.98 -1.24 17.47
C LEU A 363 24.22 -2.07 17.88
N GLU A 364 25.38 -1.83 17.28
CA GLU A 364 26.67 -2.46 17.59
C GLU A 364 26.74 -4.00 17.37
N PHE A 365 25.77 -4.57 16.64
CA PHE A 365 25.79 -5.99 16.25
C PHE A 365 26.62 -6.28 15.01
N VAL A 366 26.89 -5.25 14.21
CA VAL A 366 27.61 -5.36 12.95
C VAL A 366 28.65 -4.23 12.85
N GLN A 367 29.85 -4.56 12.38
CA GLN A 367 30.86 -3.58 11.99
C GLN A 367 30.72 -3.26 10.51
N ARG A 368 31.08 -2.02 10.13
CA ARG A 368 31.10 -1.57 8.74
C ARG A 368 32.46 -0.99 8.38
N GLU A 369 33.00 -1.41 7.25
CA GLU A 369 34.22 -0.82 6.67
C GLU A 369 34.06 -0.73 5.14
N LYS A 370 34.17 0.48 4.57
CA LYS A 370 34.12 0.72 3.10
C LYS A 370 32.94 0.04 2.38
N GLY A 371 31.77 -0.03 3.01
CA GLY A 371 30.57 -0.66 2.44
C GLY A 371 30.46 -2.18 2.63
N PHE A 372 31.43 -2.77 3.33
CA PHE A 372 31.38 -4.16 3.78
C PHE A 372 30.90 -4.25 5.22
N TYR A 373 30.27 -5.37 5.57
CA TYR A 373 29.66 -5.62 6.86
C TYR A 373 30.08 -6.97 7.44
N ARG A 374 30.22 -7.04 8.77
CA ARG A 374 30.57 -8.26 9.51
C ARG A 374 29.95 -8.27 10.91
N LEU A 375 29.52 -9.43 11.40
CA LEU A 375 29.02 -9.57 12.77
C LEU A 375 30.10 -9.29 13.82
N THR A 376 29.73 -8.62 14.90
CA THR A 376 30.56 -8.51 16.11
C THR A 376 30.58 -9.81 16.91
N GLU A 377 31.52 -9.95 17.84
CA GLU A 377 31.57 -11.12 18.73
C GLU A 377 30.33 -11.21 19.63
N GLN A 378 29.82 -10.08 20.11
CA GLN A 378 28.56 -9.99 20.85
C GLN A 378 27.39 -10.60 20.06
N ALA A 379 27.32 -10.35 18.75
CA ALA A 379 26.25 -10.87 17.91
C ALA A 379 26.31 -12.40 17.67
N LYS A 380 27.41 -13.05 18.05
CA LYS A 380 27.63 -14.50 17.89
C LYS A 380 27.30 -15.30 19.17
N GLU A 381 27.05 -14.61 20.29
CA GLU A 381 26.78 -15.25 21.58
C GLU A 381 25.50 -16.10 21.56
N LYS A 382 25.52 -17.20 22.34
CA LYS A 382 24.35 -18.07 22.50
C LYS A 382 23.56 -17.61 23.72
N HIS A 383 22.28 -17.33 23.51
CA HIS A 383 21.40 -16.85 24.58
C HIS A 383 20.28 -17.83 24.91
N THR A 384 19.76 -17.74 26.13
CA THR A 384 18.56 -18.46 26.54
C THR A 384 17.31 -17.83 25.91
N MET A 385 16.22 -18.58 25.78
CA MET A 385 14.96 -18.04 25.25
C MET A 385 14.41 -16.90 26.12
N GLN A 386 14.56 -17.00 27.45
CA GLN A 386 14.14 -15.94 28.36
C GLN A 386 14.93 -14.65 28.14
N TYR A 387 16.24 -14.76 27.96
CA TYR A 387 17.10 -13.62 27.63
C TYR A 387 16.65 -12.98 26.31
N LEU A 388 16.47 -13.75 25.23
CA LEU A 388 16.05 -13.23 23.92
C LEU A 388 14.70 -12.49 23.97
N LEU A 389 13.76 -12.96 24.80
CA LEU A 389 12.47 -12.29 24.98
C LEU A 389 12.59 -10.94 25.70
N GLN A 390 13.56 -10.82 26.61
CA GLN A 390 13.86 -9.56 27.29
C GLN A 390 14.64 -8.62 26.37
N GLU A 391 15.66 -9.14 25.69
CA GLU A 391 16.50 -8.42 24.74
C GLU A 391 15.67 -7.86 23.57
N ASP A 392 14.65 -8.59 23.09
CA ASP A 392 13.71 -8.07 22.08
C ASP A 392 13.10 -6.72 22.47
N ARG A 393 12.77 -6.53 23.76
CA ARG A 393 12.20 -5.26 24.26
C ARG A 393 13.26 -4.17 24.35
N ILE A 394 14.46 -4.54 24.81
CA ILE A 394 15.60 -3.62 24.95
C ILE A 394 15.98 -3.07 23.57
N ILE A 395 16.18 -3.94 22.58
CA ILE A 395 16.53 -3.54 21.22
C ILE A 395 15.42 -2.68 20.59
N MET A 396 14.15 -3.00 20.86
CA MET A 396 13.04 -2.19 20.35
C MET A 396 13.05 -0.75 20.90
N ASN A 397 13.45 -0.56 22.15
CA ASN A 397 13.58 0.77 22.78
C ASN A 397 14.86 1.49 22.34
N GLN A 398 15.98 0.78 22.19
CA GLN A 398 17.21 1.35 21.62
C GLN A 398 16.97 1.81 20.18
N LEU A 399 16.25 1.00 19.39
CA LEU A 399 15.88 1.31 18.00
C LEU A 399 15.12 2.64 17.90
N GLU A 400 14.26 2.96 18.87
CA GLU A 400 13.48 4.22 18.90
C GLU A 400 14.37 5.47 19.06
N GLN A 401 15.56 5.31 19.62
CA GLN A 401 16.51 6.40 19.88
C GLN A 401 17.56 6.56 18.77
N LEU A 402 17.56 5.70 17.75
CA LEU A 402 18.57 5.73 16.69
C LEU A 402 18.39 6.91 15.74
N GLY A 403 19.51 7.44 15.27
CA GLY A 403 19.57 8.32 14.10
C GLY A 403 19.14 7.61 12.81
N ASN A 404 19.02 8.37 11.72
CA ASN A 404 18.53 7.84 10.44
C ASN A 404 19.54 6.88 9.79
N PRO A 405 19.24 5.56 9.71
CA PRO A 405 20.16 4.59 9.11
C PRO A 405 20.34 4.77 7.60
N ALA A 406 19.48 5.57 6.94
CA ALA A 406 19.61 5.90 5.52
C ALA A 406 20.62 7.03 5.24
N GLU A 407 21.09 7.74 6.27
CA GLU A 407 22.10 8.82 6.15
C GLU A 407 23.54 8.30 6.30
N TYR A 408 23.71 7.02 6.64
CA TYR A 408 24.98 6.30 6.72
C TYR A 408 25.25 5.51 5.44
#